data_AF-A0A2D5K2X7-F1
#
_entry.id   AF-A0A2D5K2X7-F1
#
_cell.length_a   1.000
_cell.length_b   1.000
_cell.length_c   1.000
_cell.angle_alpha   90.00
_cell.angle_beta   90.00
_cell.angle_gamma   90.00
#
_symmetry.space_group_name_H-M   'P 1'
#
loop_
_entity.id
_entity.type
_entity.pdbx_description
1 polymer ?
#
loop_
_entity_poly.entity_id
_entity_poly.type
_entity_poly.pdbx_seq_one_letter_code
_entity_poly.pdbx_strand_id
1 'polypeptide(L)'
;MTEVFVTSFYHFKEIIQVNSLRTKSLEYCTNINLLGTILISKEGFNGSISGEKASILKYFDWLQRELNLNFQIAERARWNKSNQAPFRRMRVKIKREIVGLGREDIKPFEKAGNSVKPSEWNNLILNPDVTIIDTRNQYEIEIGSFPNAINPKTKTFREFPDFVKNISIENKSKPVAMFCTGGIRCEKAAALMIEMGFEDVNKKRFCL
;
A
#
# COMPACT_ATOMS: atom_id res chain seq x y z
N MET A 1 28.61 12.08 -5.08
CA MET A 1 27.27 12.19 -4.44
C MET A 1 27.04 10.90 -3.68
N THR A 2 26.71 10.99 -2.39
CA THR A 2 26.36 9.82 -1.57
C THR A 2 25.02 9.25 -2.03
N GLU A 3 25.00 7.97 -2.37
CA GLU A 3 23.80 7.25 -2.83
C GLU A 3 22.79 7.14 -1.68
N VAL A 4 21.57 7.65 -1.86
CA VAL A 4 20.51 7.57 -0.86
C VAL A 4 19.50 6.50 -1.27
N PHE A 5 19.18 5.60 -0.34
CA PHE A 5 18.10 4.64 -0.55
C PHE A 5 16.77 5.25 -0.14
N VAL A 6 15.75 5.04 -0.95
CA VAL A 6 14.36 5.42 -0.68
C VAL A 6 13.53 4.15 -0.66
N THR A 7 12.82 3.90 0.43
CA THR A 7 11.97 2.72 0.56
C THR A 7 10.55 3.08 0.95
N SER A 8 9.58 2.36 0.37
CA SER A 8 8.18 2.38 0.78
C SER A 8 7.75 1.01 1.27
N PHE A 9 7.05 0.96 2.40
CA PHE A 9 6.70 -0.27 3.08
C PHE A 9 5.36 -0.09 3.80
N TYR A 10 4.61 -1.17 3.96
CA TYR A 10 3.38 -1.16 4.74
C TYR A 10 3.08 -2.56 5.27
N HIS A 11 2.25 -2.63 6.30
CA HIS A 11 1.67 -3.89 6.73
C HIS A 11 0.37 -3.62 7.49
N PHE A 12 -0.66 -4.42 7.20
CA PHE A 12 -1.89 -4.45 7.98
C PHE A 12 -1.73 -5.46 9.12
N LYS A 13 -1.83 -4.99 10.35
CA LYS A 13 -1.80 -5.77 11.59
C LYS A 13 -2.44 -4.94 12.68
N GLU A 14 -3.17 -5.57 13.59
CA GLU A 14 -3.69 -4.88 14.74
C GLU A 14 -2.56 -4.34 15.64
N ILE A 15 -2.57 -3.03 15.89
CA ILE A 15 -1.63 -2.33 16.75
C ILE A 15 -2.40 -1.71 17.91
N ILE A 16 -2.21 -2.25 19.11
CA ILE A 16 -2.89 -1.77 20.32
C ILE A 16 -2.23 -0.47 20.82
N GLN A 17 -0.90 -0.47 20.96
CA GLN A 17 -0.15 0.64 21.56
C GLN A 17 0.36 1.66 20.53
N VAL A 18 -0.55 2.24 19.74
CA VAL A 18 -0.24 3.16 18.63
C VAL A 18 0.59 4.38 19.07
N ASN A 19 0.27 4.97 20.23
CA ASN A 19 1.01 6.12 20.78
C ASN A 19 2.47 5.76 21.12
N SER A 20 2.67 4.61 21.80
CA SER A 20 4.00 4.12 22.18
C SER A 20 4.84 3.84 20.93
N LEU A 21 4.28 3.11 19.95
CA LEU A 21 4.97 2.79 18.71
C LEU A 21 5.36 4.05 17.92
N ARG A 22 4.49 5.06 17.89
CA ARG A 22 4.77 6.34 17.22
C ARG A 22 5.97 7.04 17.84
N THR A 23 6.02 7.13 19.17
CA THR A 23 7.11 7.80 19.89
C THR A 23 8.43 7.05 19.67
N LYS A 24 8.46 5.74 19.94
CA LYS A 24 9.66 4.91 19.74
C LYS A 24 10.15 4.91 18.29
N SER A 25 9.23 4.85 17.32
CA SER A 25 9.62 4.89 15.89
C SER A 25 10.26 6.22 15.51
N LEU A 26 9.71 7.35 15.97
CA LEU A 26 10.27 8.66 15.65
C LEU A 26 11.66 8.83 16.27
N GLU A 27 11.81 8.45 17.53
CA GLU A 27 13.09 8.49 18.25
C GLU A 27 14.13 7.62 17.55
N TYR A 28 13.80 6.35 17.26
CA TYR A 28 14.69 5.43 16.59
C TYR A 28 15.13 5.98 15.23
N CYS A 29 14.20 6.36 14.36
CA CYS A 29 14.52 6.92 13.05
C CYS A 29 15.41 8.18 13.13
N THR A 30 15.17 9.05 14.10
CA THR A 30 15.94 10.29 14.28
C THR A 30 17.39 9.97 14.70
N ASN A 31 17.58 9.02 15.62
CA ASN A 31 18.91 8.62 16.12
C ASN A 31 19.80 7.98 15.05
N ILE A 32 19.21 7.44 13.98
CA ILE A 32 19.94 6.86 12.83
C ILE A 32 19.79 7.69 11.55
N ASN A 33 19.46 8.98 11.67
CA ASN A 33 19.41 9.97 10.59
C ASN A 33 18.51 9.59 9.41
N LEU A 34 17.42 8.88 9.67
CA LEU A 34 16.42 8.60 8.63
C LEU A 34 15.51 9.82 8.42
N LEU A 35 15.13 10.04 7.17
CA LEU A 35 14.16 11.06 6.76
C LEU A 35 12.95 10.38 6.16
N GLY A 36 11.76 10.97 6.23
CA GLY A 36 10.57 10.33 5.70
C GLY A 36 9.29 10.60 6.45
N THR A 37 8.26 9.84 6.10
CA THR A 37 6.99 9.83 6.82
C THR A 37 6.54 8.39 7.07
N ILE A 38 6.17 8.11 8.32
CA ILE A 38 5.53 6.85 8.73
C ILE A 38 4.15 7.20 9.30
N LEU A 39 3.14 6.51 8.80
CA LEU A 39 1.77 6.54 9.28
C LEU A 39 1.55 5.29 10.13
N ILE A 40 0.98 5.47 11.31
CA ILE A 40 0.59 4.39 12.20
C ILE A 40 -0.89 4.54 12.50
N SER A 41 -1.62 3.44 12.44
CA SER A 41 -3.00 3.32 12.89
C SER A 41 -3.15 2.03 13.70
N LYS A 42 -4.30 1.84 14.34
CA LYS A 42 -4.72 0.55 14.90
C LYS A 42 -4.72 -0.56 13.86
N GLU A 43 -4.92 -0.25 12.58
CA GLU A 43 -4.93 -1.23 11.48
C GLU A 43 -3.55 -1.58 10.93
N GLY A 44 -2.47 -0.90 11.36
CA GLY A 44 -1.11 -1.22 10.92
C GLY A 44 -0.21 0.00 10.70
N PHE A 45 0.77 -0.15 9.80
CA PHE A 45 1.71 0.92 9.44
C PHE A 45 1.89 1.07 7.92
N ASN A 46 2.21 2.28 7.48
CA ASN A 46 2.59 2.62 6.10
C ASN A 46 3.67 3.69 6.13
N GLY A 47 4.77 3.49 5.45
CA GLY A 47 5.91 4.38 5.50
C GLY A 47 6.57 4.60 4.15
N SER A 48 7.18 5.77 4.03
CA SER A 48 8.20 6.04 3.02
C SER A 48 9.36 6.76 3.70
N ILE A 49 10.53 6.12 3.73
CA ILE A 49 11.73 6.61 4.42
C ILE A 49 12.92 6.59 3.47
N SER A 50 13.91 7.42 3.77
CA SER A 50 15.15 7.50 3.03
C SER A 50 16.35 7.70 3.95
N GLY A 51 17.50 7.16 3.54
CA GLY A 51 18.77 7.27 4.25
C GLY A 51 19.76 6.22 3.75
N GLU A 52 20.77 5.95 4.58
CA GLU A 52 21.69 4.84 4.32
C GLU A 52 20.96 3.50 4.40
N LYS A 53 21.32 2.57 3.50
CA LYS A 53 20.71 1.23 3.45
C LYS A 53 20.82 0.52 4.81
N ALA A 54 21.99 0.59 5.45
CA ALA A 54 22.22 -0.04 6.75
C ALA A 54 21.31 0.55 7.85
N SER A 55 21.09 1.86 7.86
CA SER A 55 20.17 2.51 8.79
C SER A 55 18.72 2.08 8.57
N ILE A 56 18.28 2.01 7.30
CA ILE A 56 16.93 1.52 6.97
C ILE A 56 16.74 0.07 7.44
N LEU A 57 17.72 -0.80 7.20
CA LEU A 57 17.67 -2.20 7.66
C LEU A 57 17.60 -2.29 9.20
N LYS A 58 18.42 -1.50 9.92
CA LYS A 58 18.34 -1.42 11.39
C LYS A 58 16.96 -1.00 11.89
N TYR A 59 16.28 -0.08 11.19
CA TYR A 59 14.91 0.31 11.52
C TYR A 59 13.91 -0.81 11.26
N PHE A 60 14.02 -1.49 10.12
CA PHE A 60 13.17 -2.63 9.79
C PHE A 60 13.30 -3.78 10.79
N ASP A 61 14.53 -4.12 11.20
CA ASP A 61 14.78 -5.16 12.21
C ASP A 61 14.23 -4.77 13.58
N TRP A 62 14.32 -3.49 13.94
CA TRP A 62 13.71 -2.96 15.16
C TRP A 62 12.19 -3.04 15.11
N LEU A 63 11.57 -2.56 14.04
CA LEU A 63 10.11 -2.54 13.89
C LEU A 63 9.54 -3.96 13.83
N GLN A 64 10.25 -4.89 13.17
CA GLN A 64 9.90 -6.32 13.15
C GLN A 64 9.83 -6.90 14.56
N ARG A 65 10.84 -6.64 15.41
CA ARG A 65 10.87 -7.10 16.80
C ARG A 65 9.81 -6.44 17.66
N GLU A 66 9.67 -5.11 17.57
CA GLU A 66 8.70 -4.32 18.35
C GLU A 66 7.25 -4.77 18.07
N LEU A 67 6.96 -5.20 16.84
CA LEU A 67 5.62 -5.66 16.44
C LEU A 67 5.48 -7.18 16.38
N ASN A 68 6.51 -7.94 16.75
CA ASN A 68 6.57 -9.40 16.65
C ASN A 68 6.05 -9.89 15.27
N LEU A 69 6.69 -9.44 14.19
CA LEU A 69 6.34 -9.85 12.82
C LEU A 69 7.11 -11.12 12.45
N ASN A 70 6.41 -12.06 11.82
CA ASN A 70 6.97 -13.34 11.37
C ASN A 70 7.60 -13.26 9.96
N PHE A 71 8.00 -12.07 9.53
CA PHE A 71 8.61 -11.83 8.22
C PHE A 71 9.57 -10.64 8.28
N GLN A 72 10.52 -10.60 7.35
CA GLN A 72 11.44 -9.49 7.20
C GLN A 72 10.77 -8.36 6.41
N ILE A 73 10.67 -7.16 7.01
CA ILE A 73 10.07 -5.99 6.32
C ILE A 73 10.89 -5.64 5.07
N ALA A 74 12.21 -5.79 5.13
CA ALA A 74 13.12 -5.49 4.03
C ALA A 74 12.79 -6.25 2.73
N GLU A 75 12.33 -7.49 2.82
CA GLU A 75 11.97 -8.35 1.68
C GLU A 75 10.64 -7.95 1.03
N ARG A 76 9.76 -7.26 1.77
CA ARG A 76 8.45 -6.80 1.29
C ARG A 76 8.44 -5.32 0.94
N ALA A 77 9.47 -4.59 1.35
CA ALA A 77 9.61 -3.18 1.08
C ALA A 77 10.05 -2.94 -0.37
N ARG A 78 9.54 -1.86 -0.97
CA ARG A 78 10.02 -1.42 -2.28
C ARG A 78 11.24 -0.54 -2.08
N TRP A 79 12.35 -0.83 -2.76
CA TRP A 79 13.61 -0.10 -2.72
C TRP A 79 13.87 0.65 -4.02
N ASN A 80 14.30 1.89 -3.91
CA ASN A 80 14.79 2.71 -5.02
C ASN A 80 16.06 3.44 -4.59
N LYS A 81 16.86 3.86 -5.56
CA LYS A 81 18.04 4.69 -5.36
C LYS A 81 17.75 6.12 -5.81
N SER A 82 18.32 7.09 -5.11
CA SER A 82 18.22 8.50 -5.46
C SER A 82 19.55 9.21 -5.20
N ASN A 83 19.85 10.19 -6.05
CA ASN A 83 21.01 11.07 -5.87
C ASN A 83 20.74 12.20 -4.86
N GLN A 84 19.49 12.36 -4.43
CA GLN A 84 19.07 13.38 -3.46
C GLN A 84 18.01 12.80 -2.51
N ALA A 85 18.03 13.26 -1.26
CA ALA A 85 17.00 12.90 -0.28
C ALA A 85 15.65 13.52 -0.67
N PRO A 86 14.58 12.73 -0.91
CA PRO A 86 13.28 13.27 -1.31
C PRO A 86 12.51 13.89 -0.12
N PHE A 87 12.94 13.62 1.11
CA PHE A 87 12.32 14.10 2.33
C PHE A 87 13.21 15.10 3.05
N ARG A 88 12.63 16.16 3.61
CA ARG A 88 13.36 17.20 4.36
C ARG A 88 13.55 16.89 5.86
N ARG A 89 12.70 16.02 6.43
CA ARG A 89 12.70 15.67 7.86
C ARG A 89 11.98 14.35 8.10
N MET A 90 12.23 13.73 9.24
CA MET A 90 11.45 12.59 9.71
C MET A 90 10.12 13.03 10.32
N ARG A 91 9.06 12.28 10.05
CA ARG A 91 7.74 12.43 10.67
C ARG A 91 7.14 11.06 10.95
N VAL A 92 6.58 10.88 12.15
CA VAL A 92 5.70 9.73 12.46
C VAL A 92 4.36 10.26 12.92
N LYS A 93 3.29 9.90 12.21
CA LYS A 93 1.94 10.42 12.41
C LYS A 93 0.98 9.30 12.73
N ILE A 94 0.13 9.55 13.72
CA ILE A 94 -1.02 8.69 13.99
C ILE A 94 -2.16 9.10 13.06
N LYS A 95 -2.81 8.12 12.46
CA LYS A 95 -3.96 8.29 11.56
C LYS A 95 -5.05 7.30 11.92
N ARG A 96 -6.28 7.58 11.48
CA ARG A 96 -7.38 6.61 11.56
C ARG A 96 -7.15 5.43 10.62
N GLU A 97 -6.60 5.72 9.44
CA GLU A 97 -6.25 4.72 8.44
C GLU A 97 -4.82 4.98 7.93
N ILE A 98 -4.05 3.93 7.66
CA ILE A 98 -2.73 4.02 7.02
C ILE A 98 -2.84 4.26 5.51
N VAL A 99 -4.03 4.02 4.94
CA VAL A 99 -4.48 4.48 3.62
C VAL A 99 -5.97 4.77 3.70
N GLY A 100 -6.37 6.02 3.42
CA GLY A 100 -7.73 6.47 3.69
C GLY A 100 -8.74 6.00 2.64
N LEU A 101 -9.44 4.90 2.91
CA LEU A 101 -10.62 4.45 2.15
C LEU A 101 -11.89 5.11 2.67
N GLY A 102 -11.91 5.59 3.93
CA GLY A 102 -13.11 6.13 4.58
C GLY A 102 -14.07 5.06 5.12
N ARG A 103 -13.63 3.80 5.14
CA ARG A 103 -14.34 2.62 5.68
C ARG A 103 -13.41 1.90 6.67
N GLU A 104 -13.46 2.30 7.95
CA GLU A 104 -12.60 1.74 9.01
C GLU A 104 -12.98 0.29 9.39
N ASP A 105 -14.19 -0.12 9.02
CA ASP A 105 -14.72 -1.48 9.17
C ASP A 105 -14.14 -2.46 8.13
N ILE A 106 -13.59 -1.96 7.01
CA ILE A 106 -12.88 -2.78 6.03
C ILE A 106 -11.51 -3.16 6.57
N LYS A 107 -11.34 -4.45 6.87
CA LYS A 107 -10.12 -5.03 7.43
C LYS A 107 -9.43 -5.95 6.40
N PRO A 108 -8.36 -5.47 5.72
CA PRO A 108 -7.71 -6.26 4.67
C PRO A 108 -7.06 -7.57 5.13
N PHE A 109 -6.77 -7.70 6.43
CA PHE A 109 -6.21 -8.92 7.00
C PHE A 109 -7.24 -10.02 7.23
N GLU A 110 -8.55 -9.72 7.19
CA GLU A 110 -9.63 -10.72 7.32
C GLU A 110 -10.11 -11.23 5.95
N LYS A 111 -10.12 -10.36 4.93
CA LYS A 111 -10.56 -10.67 3.56
C LYS A 111 -9.51 -10.20 2.55
N ALA A 112 -8.69 -11.13 2.07
CA ALA A 112 -7.66 -10.84 1.09
C ALA A 112 -8.08 -11.32 -0.30
N GLY A 113 -7.96 -10.45 -1.32
CA GLY A 113 -8.04 -10.87 -2.72
C GLY A 113 -6.82 -11.69 -3.16
N ASN A 114 -6.91 -12.27 -4.35
CA ASN A 114 -5.89 -13.10 -4.97
C ASN A 114 -4.65 -12.24 -5.32
N SER A 115 -3.49 -12.62 -4.80
CA SER A 115 -2.24 -11.90 -5.08
C SER A 115 -1.59 -12.44 -6.34
N VAL A 116 -1.54 -11.61 -7.38
CA VAL A 116 -1.02 -11.99 -8.70
C VAL A 116 0.42 -11.51 -8.86
N LYS A 117 1.34 -12.41 -9.24
CA LYS A 117 2.76 -12.06 -9.44
C LYS A 117 2.94 -11.18 -10.68
N PRO A 118 4.02 -10.40 -10.77
CA PRO A 118 4.27 -9.56 -11.95
C PRO A 118 4.25 -10.31 -13.29
N SER A 119 4.76 -11.54 -13.35
CA SER A 119 4.76 -12.37 -14.56
C SER A 119 3.36 -12.81 -14.98
N GLU A 120 2.51 -13.15 -14.01
CA GLU A 120 1.12 -13.58 -14.23
C GLU A 120 0.21 -12.38 -14.55
N TRP A 121 0.52 -11.22 -14.00
CA TRP A 121 -0.25 -9.98 -14.19
C TRP A 121 -0.39 -9.61 -15.66
N ASN A 122 0.70 -9.71 -16.43
CA ASN A 122 0.69 -9.34 -17.85
C ASN A 122 -0.27 -10.22 -18.66
N ASN A 123 -0.34 -11.52 -18.36
CA ASN A 123 -1.29 -12.41 -19.02
C ASN A 123 -2.73 -12.13 -18.59
N LEU A 124 -2.93 -11.84 -17.29
CA LEU A 124 -4.24 -11.54 -16.73
C LEU A 124 -4.88 -10.31 -17.39
N ILE A 125 -4.11 -9.23 -17.58
CA ILE A 125 -4.63 -7.98 -18.17
C ILE A 125 -4.84 -8.03 -19.68
N LEU A 126 -4.40 -9.10 -20.36
CA LEU A 126 -4.66 -9.32 -21.77
C LEU A 126 -6.00 -10.06 -22.00
N ASN A 127 -6.56 -10.66 -20.96
CA ASN A 127 -7.84 -11.37 -21.06
C ASN A 127 -9.00 -10.36 -21.15
N PRO A 128 -9.80 -10.36 -22.23
CA PRO A 128 -10.90 -9.43 -22.42
C PRO A 128 -12.05 -9.60 -21.42
N ASP A 129 -12.15 -10.76 -20.76
CA ASP A 129 -13.15 -11.02 -19.72
C ASP A 129 -12.76 -10.45 -18.34
N VAL A 130 -11.52 -9.98 -18.18
CA VAL A 130 -11.02 -9.41 -16.94
C VAL A 130 -11.29 -7.91 -16.91
N THR A 131 -12.03 -7.47 -15.90
CA THR A 131 -12.21 -6.04 -15.65
C THR A 131 -11.01 -5.48 -14.91
N ILE A 132 -10.28 -4.56 -15.53
CA ILE A 132 -9.08 -3.96 -14.93
C ILE A 132 -9.46 -2.63 -14.28
N ILE A 133 -9.11 -2.42 -13.01
CA ILE A 133 -9.40 -1.18 -12.29
C ILE A 133 -8.10 -0.57 -11.75
N ASP A 134 -7.84 0.68 -12.12
CA ASP A 134 -6.76 1.46 -11.53
C ASP A 134 -7.26 2.08 -10.23
N THR A 135 -6.77 1.62 -9.07
CA THR A 135 -7.26 2.14 -7.78
C THR A 135 -6.55 3.44 -7.37
N ARG A 136 -5.84 4.09 -8.30
CA ARG A 136 -5.13 5.35 -8.04
C ARG A 136 -6.03 6.56 -8.25
N ASN A 137 -5.54 7.72 -7.81
CA ASN A 137 -6.25 8.98 -8.02
C ASN A 137 -5.99 9.49 -9.45
N GLN A 138 -6.89 10.32 -9.95
CA GLN A 138 -6.87 10.89 -11.31
C GLN A 138 -5.48 11.42 -11.73
N TYR A 139 -4.81 12.19 -10.87
CA TYR A 139 -3.50 12.79 -11.20
C TYR A 139 -2.40 11.74 -11.47
N GLU A 140 -2.49 10.54 -10.87
CA GLU A 140 -1.52 9.46 -11.10
C GLU A 140 -1.80 8.72 -12.41
N ILE A 141 -3.08 8.68 -12.79
CA ILE A 141 -3.57 8.02 -14.00
C ILE A 141 -3.24 8.86 -15.24
N GLU A 142 -3.31 10.18 -15.13
CA GLU A 142 -2.94 11.14 -16.19
C GLU A 142 -1.46 11.02 -16.62
N ILE A 143 -0.59 10.57 -15.72
CA ILE A 143 0.82 10.29 -16.04
C ILE A 143 0.97 8.99 -16.86
N GLY A 144 0.02 8.06 -16.71
CA GLY A 144 0.01 6.78 -17.39
C GLY A 144 -0.69 5.68 -16.57
N SER A 145 -1.31 4.73 -17.25
CA SER A 145 -2.04 3.59 -16.67
C SER A 145 -1.90 2.34 -17.54
N PHE A 146 -2.36 1.18 -17.05
CA PHE A 146 -2.42 -0.02 -17.88
C PHE A 146 -3.48 0.13 -18.98
N PRO A 147 -3.26 -0.45 -20.18
CA PRO A 147 -4.25 -0.47 -21.24
C PRO A 147 -5.57 -1.06 -20.73
N ASN A 148 -6.70 -0.52 -21.20
CA ASN A 148 -8.06 -0.95 -20.86
C ASN A 148 -8.44 -0.85 -19.37
N ALA A 149 -7.60 -0.23 -18.53
CA ALA A 149 -7.93 -0.01 -17.12
C ALA A 149 -9.05 1.04 -16.97
N ILE A 150 -10.07 0.70 -16.20
CA ILE A 150 -11.12 1.62 -15.78
C ILE A 150 -10.49 2.64 -14.84
N ASN A 151 -10.64 3.92 -15.21
CA ASN A 151 -10.27 5.05 -14.38
C ASN A 151 -11.45 5.42 -13.47
N PRO A 152 -11.30 5.34 -12.13
CA PRO A 152 -12.37 5.66 -11.20
C PRO A 152 -12.62 7.17 -11.06
N LYS A 153 -11.76 8.01 -11.66
CA LYS A 153 -11.81 9.48 -11.64
C LYS A 153 -11.85 10.08 -10.23
N THR A 154 -11.26 9.37 -9.27
CA THR A 154 -11.23 9.79 -7.87
C THR A 154 -10.18 10.88 -7.65
N LYS A 155 -10.53 11.92 -6.91
CA LYS A 155 -9.56 12.91 -6.40
C LYS A 155 -8.84 12.36 -5.18
N THR A 156 -9.56 11.60 -4.37
CA THR A 156 -9.04 10.93 -3.18
C THR A 156 -9.50 9.48 -3.13
N PHE A 157 -8.69 8.60 -2.54
CA PHE A 157 -9.05 7.18 -2.40
C PHE A 157 -10.31 6.94 -1.54
N ARG A 158 -10.75 7.96 -0.78
CA ARG A 158 -12.02 7.93 -0.03
C ARG A 158 -13.26 7.89 -0.92
N GLU A 159 -13.13 8.29 -2.17
CA GLU A 159 -14.21 8.25 -3.17
C GLU A 159 -14.32 6.87 -3.85
N PHE A 160 -13.34 5.98 -3.64
CA PHE A 160 -13.33 4.65 -4.25
C PHE A 160 -14.57 3.80 -3.88
N PRO A 161 -15.08 3.80 -2.63
CA PRO A 161 -16.30 3.07 -2.32
C PRO A 161 -17.52 3.51 -3.11
N ASP A 162 -17.65 4.81 -3.39
CA ASP A 162 -18.77 5.31 -4.19
C ASP A 162 -18.57 4.98 -5.67
N PHE A 163 -17.33 4.97 -6.17
CA PHE A 163 -17.03 4.43 -7.49
C PHE A 163 -17.49 2.96 -7.62
N VAL A 164 -17.15 2.08 -6.66
CA VAL A 164 -17.54 0.66 -6.74
C VAL A 164 -19.05 0.47 -6.67
N LYS A 165 -19.79 1.30 -5.90
CA LYS A 165 -21.26 1.24 -5.89
C LYS A 165 -21.88 1.58 -7.25
N ASN A 166 -21.24 2.48 -7.99
CA ASN A 166 -21.77 3.03 -9.24
C ASN A 166 -21.18 2.35 -10.49
N ILE A 167 -20.18 1.46 -10.34
CA ILE A 167 -19.61 0.76 -11.47
C ILE A 167 -20.62 -0.26 -12.00
N SER A 168 -20.92 -0.17 -13.30
CA SER A 168 -21.82 -1.10 -13.98
C SER A 168 -21.12 -2.44 -14.27
N ILE A 169 -20.70 -3.16 -13.22
CA ILE A 169 -20.30 -4.56 -13.35
C ILE A 169 -21.51 -5.41 -12.99
N GLU A 170 -22.24 -5.84 -14.03
CA GLU A 170 -23.45 -6.65 -13.90
C GLU A 170 -23.16 -8.06 -13.38
N ASN A 171 -22.03 -8.64 -13.82
CA ASN A 171 -21.62 -9.98 -13.43
C ASN A 171 -20.43 -9.94 -12.46
N LYS A 172 -20.73 -10.05 -11.16
CA LYS A 172 -19.73 -10.06 -10.07
C LYS A 172 -18.92 -11.36 -9.96
N SER A 173 -19.28 -12.39 -10.72
CA SER A 173 -18.49 -13.62 -10.87
C SER A 173 -17.37 -13.46 -11.91
N LYS A 174 -17.39 -12.40 -12.73
CA LYS A 174 -16.27 -12.12 -13.65
C LYS A 174 -15.03 -11.64 -12.88
N PRO A 175 -13.82 -12.02 -13.35
CA PRO A 175 -12.58 -11.62 -12.72
C PRO A 175 -12.38 -10.10 -12.77
N VAL A 176 -12.00 -9.52 -11.63
CA VAL A 176 -11.56 -8.13 -11.52
C VAL A 176 -10.10 -8.08 -11.15
N ALA A 177 -9.28 -7.33 -11.88
CA ALA A 177 -7.86 -7.13 -11.61
C ALA A 177 -7.57 -5.68 -11.22
N MET A 178 -6.99 -5.48 -10.03
CA MET A 178 -6.71 -4.17 -9.46
C MET A 178 -5.22 -3.91 -9.27
N PHE A 179 -4.80 -2.68 -9.50
CA PHE A 179 -3.42 -2.24 -9.24
C PHE A 179 -3.36 -0.82 -8.70
N CYS A 180 -2.25 -0.51 -8.05
CA CYS A 180 -1.89 0.84 -7.62
C CYS A 180 -0.36 1.00 -7.65
N THR A 181 0.21 1.98 -6.95
CA THR A 181 1.65 2.26 -6.97
C THR A 181 2.50 1.25 -6.20
N GLY A 182 1.96 0.70 -5.11
CA GLY A 182 2.72 -0.11 -4.15
C GLY A 182 1.87 -1.07 -3.34
N GLY A 183 0.72 -1.50 -3.86
CA GLY A 183 -0.14 -2.54 -3.26
C GLY A 183 -1.13 -2.08 -2.19
N ILE A 184 -0.77 -1.13 -1.31
CA ILE A 184 -1.58 -0.83 -0.11
C ILE A 184 -3.04 -0.44 -0.39
N ARG A 185 -3.34 0.29 -1.48
CA ARG A 185 -4.73 0.62 -1.86
C ARG A 185 -5.50 -0.61 -2.34
N CYS A 186 -4.83 -1.50 -3.08
CA CYS A 186 -5.43 -2.73 -3.57
C CYS A 186 -5.81 -3.68 -2.44
N GLU A 187 -5.10 -3.66 -1.31
CA GLU A 187 -5.49 -4.42 -0.12
C GLU A 187 -6.88 -4.02 0.39
N LYS A 188 -7.09 -2.71 0.60
CA LYS A 188 -8.39 -2.18 1.02
C LYS A 188 -9.47 -2.30 -0.05
N ALA A 189 -9.12 -2.01 -1.30
CA ALA A 189 -10.04 -2.14 -2.43
C ALA A 189 -10.51 -3.60 -2.59
N ALA A 190 -9.61 -4.58 -2.46
CA ALA A 190 -9.98 -5.99 -2.56
C ALA A 190 -10.95 -6.42 -1.48
N ALA A 191 -10.68 -6.08 -0.22
CA ALA A 191 -11.58 -6.40 0.89
C ALA A 191 -12.97 -5.76 0.69
N LEU A 192 -13.03 -4.52 0.18
CA LEU A 192 -14.28 -3.85 -0.15
C LEU A 192 -15.03 -4.53 -1.30
N MET A 193 -14.34 -4.88 -2.39
CA MET A 193 -14.95 -5.57 -3.53
C MET A 193 -15.53 -6.92 -3.10
N ILE A 194 -14.80 -7.70 -2.30
CA ILE A 194 -15.29 -8.98 -1.77
C ILE A 194 -16.54 -8.77 -0.89
N GLU A 195 -16.54 -7.75 -0.02
CA GLU A 195 -17.73 -7.38 0.77
C GLU A 195 -18.92 -7.01 -0.12
N MET A 196 -18.68 -6.33 -1.23
CA MET A 196 -19.70 -5.96 -2.20
C MET A 196 -20.14 -7.13 -3.11
N GLY A 197 -19.64 -8.33 -2.88
CA GLY A 197 -20.08 -9.57 -3.54
C GLY A 197 -19.31 -9.92 -4.82
N PHE A 198 -18.13 -9.35 -5.06
CA PHE A 198 -17.25 -9.79 -6.14
C PHE A 198 -16.52 -11.08 -5.74
N GLU A 199 -16.56 -12.08 -6.62
CA GLU A 199 -16.09 -13.44 -6.31
C GLU A 199 -14.61 -13.65 -6.65
N ASP A 200 -14.16 -13.14 -7.81
CA ASP A 200 -12.77 -13.28 -8.27
C ASP A 200 -12.05 -11.92 -8.32
N VAL A 201 -11.48 -11.55 -7.17
CA VAL A 201 -10.80 -10.27 -6.97
C VAL A 201 -9.29 -10.46 -6.94
N ASN A 202 -8.63 -10.04 -8.01
CA ASN A 202 -7.20 -10.14 -8.24
C ASN A 202 -6.51 -8.80 -7.97
N LYS A 203 -5.37 -8.83 -7.28
CA LYS A 203 -4.57 -7.65 -6.98
C LYS A 203 -3.13 -7.85 -7.42
N LYS A 204 -2.57 -6.85 -8.11
CA LYS A 204 -1.16 -6.87 -8.50
C LYS A 204 -0.29 -6.86 -7.25
N ARG A 205 0.48 -7.93 -7.05
CA ARG A 205 1.47 -8.00 -5.99
C ARG A 205 2.74 -7.28 -6.44
N PHE A 206 3.04 -6.17 -5.78
CA PHE A 206 4.32 -5.50 -5.92
C PHE A 206 5.30 -6.10 -4.91
N CYS A 207 5.78 -7.31 -5.21
CA CYS A 207 7.03 -7.79 -4.63
C CYS A 207 8.14 -7.58 -5.68
N LEU A 208 9.25 -7.01 -5.21
CA LEU A 208 10.50 -6.82 -5.94
C LEU A 208 11.22 -8.15 -6.15
#